data_AF-A0AA37KXL5-F1
#
_entry.id   AF-A0AA37KXL5-F1
#
_cell.length_a   1.000
_cell.length_b   1.000
_cell.length_c   1.000
_cell.angle_alpha   90.00
_cell.angle_beta   90.00
_cell.angle_gamma   90.00
#
_symmetry.space_group_name_H-M   'P 1'
#
loop_
_entity.id
_entity.type
_entity.pdbx_description
1 polymer ?
#
loop_
_entity_poly.entity_id
_entity_poly.type
_entity_poly.pdbx_seq_one_letter_code
_entity_poly.pdbx_strand_id
1 'polypeptide(L)'
;MRASDTLVSVRTHATGETRVDLVTAVCFGAAVEPLAPEDQERELRIRAHGQLMEAEMLAWERTGEFDAHGAASHHRAQMEALIKQRPEHVRARMAAERGLPHG
;
A
#
# COMPACT_ATOMS: atom_id res chain seq x y z
N MET A 1 -3.21 -2.65 11.72
CA MET A 1 -3.35 -2.37 13.17
C MET A 1 -2.32 -1.30 13.53
N ARG A 2 -2.72 -0.04 13.72
CA ARG A 2 -1.79 1.02 14.14
C ARG A 2 -2.41 1.85 15.26
N ALA A 3 -1.61 2.11 16.28
CA ALA A 3 -1.99 2.71 17.54
C ALA A 3 -2.32 4.20 17.38
N SER A 4 -3.42 4.62 18.00
CA SER A 4 -3.75 6.02 18.23
C SER A 4 -3.07 6.45 19.52
N ASP A 5 -2.19 7.46 19.47
CA ASP A 5 -1.68 8.07 20.70
C ASP A 5 -2.73 9.04 21.24
N THR A 6 -3.29 8.68 22.40
CA THR A 6 -4.27 9.49 23.12
C THR A 6 -3.54 10.30 24.18
N LEU A 7 -3.55 11.63 24.04
CA LEU A 7 -3.03 12.54 25.05
C LEU A 7 -4.19 13.01 25.93
N VAL A 8 -4.08 12.73 27.24
CA VAL A 8 -5.06 13.16 28.23
C VAL A 8 -4.56 14.46 28.85
N SER A 9 -5.31 15.54 28.69
CA SER A 9 -5.05 16.80 29.40
C SER A 9 -6.03 16.91 30.57
N VAL A 10 -5.48 16.94 31.79
CA VAL A 10 -6.26 17.13 33.01
C VAL A 10 -6.06 18.56 33.47
N ARG A 11 -7.15 19.32 33.58
CA ARG A 11 -7.11 20.68 34.09
C ARG A 11 -8.04 20.78 35.30
N THR A 12 -7.48 21.14 36.44
CA THR A 12 -8.24 21.32 37.69
C THR A 12 -8.52 22.79 37.88
N HIS A 13 -9.80 23.13 38.05
CA HIS A 13 -10.22 24.51 38.30
C HIS A 13 -10.26 24.79 39.81
N ALA A 14 -10.10 26.05 40.20
CA ALA A 14 -10.02 26.48 41.61
C ALA A 14 -11.26 26.13 42.45
N THR A 15 -12.37 25.74 41.81
CA THR A 15 -13.61 25.25 42.44
C THR A 15 -13.58 23.76 42.81
N GLY A 16 -12.47 23.06 42.57
CA GLY A 16 -12.34 21.62 42.84
C GLY A 16 -12.93 20.72 41.75
N GLU A 17 -13.50 21.30 40.70
CA GLU A 17 -13.98 20.55 39.54
C GLU A 17 -12.79 20.18 38.64
N THR A 18 -12.59 18.87 38.47
CA THR A 18 -11.56 18.34 37.57
C THR A 18 -12.21 18.01 36.23
N ARG A 19 -11.79 18.69 35.17
CA ARG A 19 -12.22 18.39 33.81
C ARG A 19 -11.11 17.63 33.09
N VAL A 20 -11.47 16.50 32.50
CA VAL A 20 -10.58 15.68 31.69
C VAL A 20 -11.00 15.87 30.24
N ASP A 21 -10.14 16.54 29.47
CA ASP A 21 -10.37 16.71 28.04
C ASP A 21 -9.49 15.71 27.29
N LEU A 22 -10.17 14.78 26.60
CA LEU A 22 -9.53 13.81 25.72
C LEU A 22 -9.20 14.49 24.39
N VAL A 23 -7.91 14.63 24.09
CA VAL A 23 -7.44 15.17 22.81
C VAL A 23 -6.88 14.03 21.98
N THR A 24 -7.67 13.55 21.03
CA THR A 24 -7.21 12.61 20.02
C THR A 24 -6.53 13.38 18.90
N ALA A 25 -5.19 13.30 18.84
CA ALA A 25 -4.46 13.78 17.69
C ALA A 25 -4.62 12.78 16.53
N VAL A 26 -5.54 13.07 15.61
CA VAL A 26 -5.66 12.33 14.36
C VAL A 26 -4.67 12.92 13.37
N CYS A 27 -3.51 12.29 13.24
CA CYS A 27 -2.59 12.56 12.14
C CYS A 27 -3.25 12.08 10.84
N PHE A 28 -4.04 12.94 10.21
CA PHE A 28 -4.58 12.70 8.87
C PHE A 28 -3.40 12.85 7.90
N GLY A 29 -2.73 11.74 7.60
CA GLY A 29 -1.74 11.68 6.52
C GLY A 29 -2.37 12.24 5.25
N ALA A 30 -1.62 13.08 4.52
CA ALA A 30 -2.08 13.78 3.33
C ALA A 30 -2.97 12.87 2.47
N ALA A 31 -4.18 13.34 2.15
CA ALA A 31 -5.12 12.60 1.32
C ALA A 31 -4.48 12.32 -0.04
N VAL A 32 -4.01 11.09 -0.25
CA VAL A 32 -3.55 10.64 -1.55
C VAL A 32 -4.77 10.62 -2.45
N GLU A 33 -4.78 11.45 -3.50
CA GLU A 33 -5.89 11.46 -4.45
C GLU A 33 -6.09 10.03 -4.99
N PRO A 34 -7.32 9.49 -4.90
CA PRO A 34 -7.60 8.14 -5.36
C PRO A 34 -7.25 8.05 -6.85
N LEU A 35 -6.66 6.91 -7.25
CA LEU A 35 -6.41 6.63 -8.66
C LEU A 35 -7.72 6.62 -9.44
N ALA A 36 -7.66 6.90 -10.75
CA ALA A 36 -8.80 6.63 -11.62
C ALA A 36 -9.21 5.15 -11.51
N PRO A 37 -10.50 4.80 -11.66
CA PRO A 37 -10.97 3.42 -11.50
C PRO A 37 -10.19 2.39 -12.35
N GLU A 38 -9.83 2.74 -13.58
CA GLU A 38 -9.03 1.89 -14.47
C GLU A 38 -7.62 1.63 -13.93
N ASP A 39 -7.00 2.65 -13.31
CA ASP A 39 -5.71 2.50 -12.67
C ASP A 39 -5.81 1.73 -11.36
N GLN A 40 -6.90 1.87 -10.60
CA GLN A 40 -7.16 1.02 -9.43
C GLN A 40 -7.29 -0.45 -9.84
N GLU A 41 -8.06 -0.75 -10.89
CA GLU A 41 -8.21 -2.09 -11.43
C GLU A 41 -6.87 -2.66 -11.89
N ARG A 42 -6.05 -1.84 -12.56
CA ARG A 42 -4.69 -2.21 -12.97
C ARG A 42 -3.82 -2.55 -11.77
N GLU A 43 -3.83 -1.73 -10.71
CA GLU A 43 -3.07 -2.00 -9.49
C GLU A 43 -3.55 -3.27 -8.78
N LEU A 44 -4.86 -3.53 -8.75
CA LEU A 44 -5.42 -4.77 -8.22
C LEU A 44 -4.95 -5.99 -9.01
N ARG A 45 -4.93 -5.91 -10.35
CA ARG A 45 -4.41 -6.98 -11.21
C ARG A 45 -2.91 -7.22 -11.00
N ILE A 46 -2.12 -6.15 -10.87
CA ILE A 46 -0.68 -6.27 -10.56
C ILE A 46 -0.48 -7.02 -9.24
N ARG A 47 -1.24 -6.66 -8.19
CA ARG A 47 -1.16 -7.35 -6.89
C ARG A 47 -1.57 -8.82 -6.96
N ALA A 48 -2.67 -9.11 -7.67
CA ALA A 48 -3.14 -10.47 -7.85
C ALA A 48 -2.10 -11.35 -8.58
N HIS A 49 -1.50 -10.85 -9.65
CA HIS A 49 -0.43 -11.56 -10.35
C HIS A 49 0.83 -11.71 -9.49
N GLY A 50 1.16 -10.75 -8.62
CA GLY A 50 2.27 -10.88 -7.67
C GLY A 50 2.04 -12.01 -6.68
N GLN A 51 0.84 -12.10 -6.11
CA GLN A 51 0.47 -13.18 -5.19
C GLN A 51 0.49 -14.56 -5.86
N LEU A 52 -0.02 -14.66 -7.10
CA LEU A 52 0.02 -15.90 -7.87
C LEU A 52 1.46 -16.30 -8.21
N MET A 53 2.31 -15.35 -8.62
CA MET A 53 3.73 -15.61 -8.84
C MET A 53 4.42 -16.17 -7.59
N GLU A 54 4.19 -15.55 -6.42
CA GLU A 54 4.74 -16.01 -5.16
C GLU A 54 4.27 -17.42 -4.80
N ALA A 55 2.98 -17.72 -4.99
CA ALA A 55 2.42 -19.05 -4.74
C ALA A 55 3.06 -20.13 -5.63
N GLU A 56 3.23 -19.84 -6.92
CA GLU A 56 3.86 -20.75 -7.88
C GLU A 56 5.36 -20.95 -7.60
N MET A 57 6.06 -19.89 -7.19
CA MET A 57 7.47 -20.01 -6.76
C MET A 57 7.61 -20.90 -5.52
N LEU A 58 6.73 -20.74 -4.52
CA LEU A 58 6.71 -21.62 -3.35
C LEU A 58 6.35 -23.07 -3.71
N ALA A 59 5.47 -23.27 -4.70
CA ALA A 59 5.17 -24.60 -5.22
C ALA A 59 6.38 -25.23 -5.90
N TRP A 60 7.11 -24.47 -6.72
CA TRP A 60 8.35 -24.92 -7.35
C TRP A 60 9.44 -25.22 -6.33
N GLU A 61 9.68 -24.36 -5.34
CA GLU A 61 10.68 -24.59 -4.29
C GLU A 61 10.42 -25.89 -3.51
N ARG A 62 9.14 -26.24 -3.32
CA ARG A 62 8.73 -27.45 -2.59
C ARG A 62 8.79 -28.73 -3.43
N THR A 63 8.50 -28.64 -4.72
CA THR A 63 8.27 -29.83 -5.59
C THR A 63 9.36 -30.02 -6.65
N GLY A 64 10.07 -28.96 -7.02
CA GLY A 64 10.99 -28.93 -8.16
C GLY A 64 10.27 -28.97 -9.52
N GLU A 65 8.95 -28.88 -9.57
CA GLU A 65 8.17 -28.99 -10.82
C GLU A 65 8.38 -27.77 -11.73
N PHE A 66 8.87 -28.02 -12.95
CA PHE A 66 9.16 -26.96 -13.91
C PHE A 66 7.92 -26.17 -14.35
N ASP A 67 6.75 -26.80 -14.31
CA ASP A 67 5.48 -26.16 -14.67
C ASP A 67 5.14 -25.01 -13.71
N ALA A 68 5.40 -25.17 -12.41
CA ALA A 68 5.21 -24.11 -11.42
C ALA A 68 6.18 -22.93 -11.66
N HIS A 69 7.44 -23.21 -12.00
CA HIS A 69 8.39 -22.15 -12.36
C HIS A 69 7.97 -21.42 -13.66
N GLY A 70 7.41 -22.16 -14.63
CA GLY A 70 6.84 -21.59 -15.86
C GLY A 70 5.62 -20.69 -15.57
N ALA A 71 4.72 -21.12 -14.68
CA ALA A 71 3.56 -20.35 -14.26
C ALA A 71 3.96 -19.07 -13.50
N ALA A 72 4.94 -19.15 -12.59
CA ALA A 72 5.51 -17.98 -11.93
C ALA A 72 6.08 -16.97 -12.95
N SER A 73 6.84 -17.46 -13.93
CA SER A 73 7.40 -16.64 -15.00
C SER A 73 6.32 -15.97 -15.86
N HIS A 74 5.22 -16.68 -16.13
CA HIS A 74 4.07 -16.14 -16.84
C HIS A 74 3.43 -14.98 -16.05
N HIS A 75 3.17 -15.17 -14.75
CA HIS A 75 2.59 -14.12 -13.91
C HIS A 75 3.50 -12.90 -13.78
N ARG A 76 4.81 -13.10 -13.69
CA ARG A 76 5.79 -12.01 -13.75
C ARG A 76 5.67 -11.22 -15.05
N ALA A 77 5.59 -11.88 -16.19
CA ALA A 77 5.46 -11.21 -17.48
C ALA A 77 4.16 -10.38 -17.56
N GLN A 78 3.05 -10.90 -17.04
CA GLN A 78 1.77 -10.17 -16.96
C GLN A 78 1.88 -8.91 -16.08
N MET A 79 2.51 -9.02 -14.90
CA MET A 79 2.78 -7.85 -14.05
C MET A 79 3.61 -6.79 -14.78
N GLU A 80 4.71 -7.21 -15.42
CA GLU A 80 5.60 -6.29 -16.14
C GLU A 80 4.86 -5.58 -17.28
N ALA A 81 3.98 -6.27 -18.01
CA ALA A 81 3.15 -5.68 -19.04
C ALA A 81 2.19 -4.63 -18.47
N LEU A 82 1.50 -4.93 -17.38
CA LEU A 82 0.60 -4.00 -16.71
C LEU A 82 1.32 -2.76 -16.17
N ILE A 83 2.53 -2.93 -15.60
CA ILE A 83 3.37 -1.83 -15.10
C ILE A 83 3.83 -0.94 -16.26
N LYS A 84 4.23 -1.52 -17.40
CA LYS A 84 4.67 -0.77 -18.59
C LYS A 84 3.55 0.06 -19.20
N GLN A 85 2.31 -0.43 -19.14
CA GLN A 85 1.13 0.29 -19.63
C GLN A 85 0.64 1.39 -18.68
N ARG A 86 1.31 1.62 -17.54
CA ARG A 86 0.90 2.66 -16.59
C ARG A 86 1.04 4.05 -17.23
N PRO A 87 0.02 4.91 -17.13
CA PRO A 87 0.09 6.28 -17.64
C PRO A 87 1.26 7.06 -17.02
N GLU A 88 1.87 7.95 -17.79
CA GLU A 88 3.02 8.75 -17.37
C GLU A 88 2.73 9.55 -16.09
N HIS A 89 1.57 10.21 -16.01
CA HIS A 89 1.20 11.01 -14.85
C HIS A 89 1.11 10.17 -13.56
N VAL A 90 0.65 8.92 -13.63
CA VAL A 90 0.61 8.00 -12.50
C VAL A 90 2.02 7.56 -12.11
N ARG A 91 2.90 7.31 -13.11
CA ARG A 91 4.32 7.00 -12.86
C ARG A 91 5.03 8.15 -12.17
N ALA A 92 4.82 9.38 -12.63
CA ALA A 92 5.41 10.60 -12.05
C ALA A 92 4.92 10.81 -10.61
N ARG A 93 3.62 10.62 -10.36
CA ARG A 93 3.03 10.69 -9.02
C ARG A 93 3.64 9.66 -8.08
N MET A 94 3.73 8.40 -8.51
CA MET A 94 4.33 7.33 -7.69
C MET A 94 5.83 7.52 -7.46
N ALA A 95 6.57 8.10 -8.43
CA ALA A 95 7.98 8.45 -8.25
C ALA A 95 8.14 9.54 -7.17
N ALA A 96 7.29 10.57 -7.22
CA ALA A 96 7.26 11.63 -6.21
C ALA A 96 6.90 11.08 -4.81
N GLU A 97 5.88 10.21 -4.71
CA GLU A 97 5.49 9.55 -3.46
C GLU A 97 6.60 8.68 -2.85
N ARG A 98 7.46 8.10 -3.69
CA ARG A 98 8.59 7.25 -3.27
C ARG A 98 9.88 8.04 -3.00
N GLY A 99 9.89 9.35 -3.19
CA GLY A 99 11.08 10.19 -3.05
C GLY A 99 12.17 9.88 -4.09
N LEU A 100 11.80 9.29 -5.24
CA LEU A 100 12.76 8.99 -6.31
C LEU A 100 12.96 10.25 -7.17
N PRO A 101 14.20 10.71 -7.40
CA PRO A 101 14.46 11.88 -8.22
C PRO A 101 13.97 11.63 -9.65
N HIS A 102 13.25 12.60 -10.20
CA HIS A 102 12.82 12.60 -11.59
C HIS A 102 14.06 12.61 -12.48
N GLY A 103 14.28 11.52 -13.23
CA GLY A 103 15.27 11.43 -14.30
C GLY A 103 14.69 11.87 -15.62
#